data_AF-A0A2N7CZA3-F1
#
_entry.id   AF-A0A2N7CZA3-F1
#
_cell.length_a   1.000
_cell.length_b   1.000
_cell.length_c   1.000
_cell.angle_alpha   90.00
_cell.angle_beta   90.00
_cell.angle_gamma   90.00
#
_symmetry.space_group_name_H-M   'P 1'
#
loop_
_entity.id
_entity.type
_entity.pdbx_description
1 polymer ?
#
loop_
_entity_poly.entity_id
_entity_poly.type
_entity_poly.pdbx_seq_one_letter_code
_entity_poly.pdbx_strand_id
1 'polypeptide(L)' 'MHWRLDVGFNEDACRIRREQAGENFAVVRHIALNLLTAEKSFNGGIKRKQKKANRSNAYLSQVLAGQGVS' A
#
# COMPACT_ATOMS: atom_id res chain seq x y z
N MET A 1 -14.59 -13.36 1.53
CA MET A 1 -13.48 -13.16 0.58
C MET A 1 -12.23 -12.78 1.37
N HIS A 2 -11.31 -13.71 1.63
CA HIS A 2 -10.17 -13.51 2.55
C HIS A 2 -8.77 -13.61 1.88
N TRP A 3 -8.67 -14.14 0.66
CA TRP A 3 -7.40 -14.62 0.10
C TRP A 3 -6.49 -13.59 -0.60
N ARG A 4 -6.85 -12.30 -0.63
CA ARG A 4 -6.05 -11.27 -1.33
C ARG A 4 -5.13 -10.46 -0.43
N LEU A 5 -5.23 -10.59 0.89
CA LEU A 5 -4.42 -9.85 1.86
C LEU A 5 -3.10 -10.58 2.21
N ASP A 6 -3.12 -11.91 2.34
CA ASP A 6 -1.96 -12.67 2.84
C ASP A 6 -0.76 -12.72 1.90
N VAL A 7 -0.98 -12.78 0.58
CA VAL A 7 0.11 -13.00 -0.42
C VAL A 7 0.88 -11.71 -0.78
N GLY A 8 0.53 -10.59 -0.14
CA GLY A 8 1.11 -9.27 -0.39
C GLY A 8 2.16 -8.83 0.63
N PHE A 9 2.02 -9.22 1.90
CA PHE A 9 2.63 -8.49 3.02
C PHE A 9 3.51 -9.30 3.98
N ASN A 10 3.73 -10.60 3.73
CA ASN A 10 4.66 -11.41 4.53
C ASN A 10 4.39 -11.30 6.04
N GLU A 11 3.13 -11.52 6.42
CA GLU A 11 2.61 -11.27 7.77
C GLU A 11 3.31 -12.11 8.85
N ASP A 12 3.82 -13.30 8.49
CA ASP A 12 4.56 -14.19 9.39
C ASP A 12 5.90 -13.64 9.90
N ALA A 13 6.50 -12.64 9.23
CA ALA A 13 7.75 -12.04 9.67
C ALA A 13 7.54 -10.83 10.60
N CYS A 14 6.33 -10.30 10.70
CA CYS A 14 6.00 -9.19 11.58
C CYS A 14 5.49 -9.73 12.91
N ARG A 15 6.43 -10.03 13.82
CA ARG A 15 6.16 -10.43 15.21
C ARG A 15 5.58 -9.25 16.01
N ILE A 16 4.40 -8.79 15.63
CA ILE A 16 3.70 -7.65 16.21
C ILE A 16 3.04 -8.12 17.51
N ARG A 17 3.73 -7.92 18.64
CA ARG A 17 3.29 -8.29 20.00
C ARG A 17 2.51 -7.17 20.71
N ARG A 18 1.59 -6.49 20.01
CA ARG A 18 0.69 -5.50 20.65
C ARG A 18 -0.70 -5.63 20.06
N GLU A 19 -1.69 -5.78 20.93
CA GLU A 19 -3.07 -6.17 20.61
C GLU A 19 -3.75 -5.26 19.58
N GLN A 20 -3.36 -3.97 19.47
CA GLN A 20 -3.91 -3.04 18.46
C GLN A 20 -3.05 -2.86 17.20
N ALA A 21 -1.84 -3.40 17.16
CA ALA A 21 -0.92 -3.07 16.07
C ALA A 21 -1.24 -3.82 14.77
N GLY A 22 -1.93 -4.96 14.82
CA GLY A 22 -2.45 -5.65 13.63
C GLY A 22 -3.55 -4.85 12.92
N GLU A 23 -4.52 -4.32 13.66
CA GLU A 23 -5.61 -3.49 13.13
C GLU A 23 -5.08 -2.19 12.52
N ASN A 24 -4.18 -1.50 13.22
CA ASN A 24 -3.54 -0.29 12.70
C ASN A 24 -2.82 -0.57 11.38
N PHE A 25 -2.14 -1.70 11.27
CA PHE A 25 -1.44 -2.08 10.05
C PHE A 25 -2.40 -2.45 8.92
N ALA A 26 -3.54 -3.11 9.23
CA ALA A 26 -4.59 -3.37 8.26
C ALA A 26 -5.15 -2.06 7.68
N VAL A 27 -5.43 -1.06 8.52
CA VAL A 27 -5.88 0.27 8.07
C VAL A 27 -4.85 0.93 7.15
N VAL A 28 -3.56 0.91 7.52
CA VAL A 28 -2.48 1.47 6.68
C VAL A 28 -2.39 0.75 5.33
N ARG A 29 -2.49 -0.59 5.32
CA ARG A 29 -2.49 -1.39 4.08
C ARG A 29 -3.67 -1.01 3.19
N HIS A 30 -4.86 -0.81 3.75
CA HIS A 30 -6.03 -0.37 3.00
C HIS A 30 -5.84 1.02 2.39
N ILE A 31 -5.32 2.00 3.15
CA ILE A 31 -5.03 3.35 2.65
C ILE A 31 -4.04 3.27 1.48
N ALA A 32 -2.93 2.54 1.65
CA ALA A 32 -1.91 2.39 0.61
C ALA A 32 -2.48 1.73 -0.66
N LEU A 33 -3.31 0.69 -0.51
CA LEU A 33 -3.95 0.01 -1.63
C LEU A 33 -4.87 0.95 -2.41
N ASN A 34 -5.66 1.77 -1.71
CA ASN A 34 -6.57 2.73 -2.33
C ASN A 34 -5.80 3.78 -3.13
N LEU A 35 -4.75 4.37 -2.55
CA LEU A 35 -3.89 5.34 -3.23
C LEU A 35 -3.25 4.76 -4.51
N LEU A 36 -2.70 3.55 -4.42
CA LEU A 36 -2.06 2.88 -5.57
C LEU A 36 -3.07 2.45 -6.66
N THR A 37 -4.32 2.21 -6.29
CA THR A 37 -5.40 1.88 -7.22
C THR A 37 -5.91 3.13 -7.94
N ALA A 38 -5.99 4.26 -7.23
CA ALA A 38 -6.39 5.55 -7.76
C ALA A 38 -5.32 6.16 -8.69
N GLU A 39 -4.04 5.96 -8.41
CA GLU A 39 -2.92 6.42 -9.24
C GLU A 39 -3.04 5.86 -10.67
N LYS A 40 -3.07 6.72 -11.71
CA LYS A 40 -3.22 6.30 -13.13
C LYS A 40 -2.02 6.59 -14.04
N SER A 41 -1.02 7.35 -13.60
CA SER A 41 0.12 7.73 -14.43
C SER A 41 1.04 6.55 -14.76
N PHE A 42 1.07 5.53 -13.90
CA PHE A 42 1.78 4.29 -14.20
C PHE A 42 0.81 3.14 -14.45
N ASN A 43 0.77 2.68 -15.70
CA ASN A 43 0.00 1.50 -16.05
C ASN A 43 0.73 0.22 -15.60
N GLY A 44 0.28 -0.35 -14.46
CA GLY A 44 0.86 -1.56 -13.90
C GLY A 44 0.10 -2.06 -12.68
N GLY A 45 0.27 -3.34 -12.35
CA GLY A 45 -0.33 -3.93 -11.15
C GLY A 45 0.24 -3.33 -9.84
N ILE A 46 -0.50 -3.50 -8.75
CA ILE A 46 -0.18 -2.93 -7.42
C ILE A 46 1.26 -3.24 -6.98
N LYS A 47 1.73 -4.48 -7.14
CA LYS A 47 3.12 -4.86 -6.78
C LYS A 47 4.17 -4.05 -7.56
N ARG A 48 3.93 -3.78 -8.85
CA ARG A 48 4.85 -2.96 -9.67
C ARG A 48 4.80 -1.49 -9.25
N LYS A 49 3.61 -0.97 -8.94
CA LYS A 49 3.43 0.39 -8.41
C LYS A 49 4.14 0.58 -7.06
N GLN A 50 3.99 -0.37 -6.13
CA GLN A 50 4.72 -0.37 -4.86
C GLN A 50 6.23 -0.36 -5.07
N LYS A 51 6.75 -1.23 -5.94
CA LYS A 51 8.18 -1.29 -6.25
C LYS A 51 8.69 0.01 -6.89
N LYS A 52 7.87 0.67 -7.72
CA LYS A 52 8.19 1.97 -8.30
C LYS A 52 8.22 3.08 -7.25
N ALA A 53 7.24 3.10 -6.33
CA ALA A 53 7.21 4.03 -5.21
C ALA A 53 8.41 3.87 -4.28
N ASN A 54 8.83 2.63 -4.00
CA ASN A 54 10.05 2.37 -3.22
C ASN A 54 11.34 2.85 -3.92
N ARG A 55 11.35 2.95 -5.26
CA ARG A 55 12.54 3.31 -6.04
C ARG A 55 12.59 4.78 -6.46
N SER A 56 11.49 5.52 -6.32
CA SER A 56 11.37 6.89 -6.83
C SER A 56 10.55 7.74 -5.89
N ASN A 57 11.23 8.66 -5.21
CA ASN A 57 10.60 9.61 -4.31
C ASN A 57 9.60 10.53 -5.04
N ALA A 58 9.85 10.86 -6.31
CA ALA A 58 8.92 11.63 -7.13
C ALA A 58 7.60 10.86 -7.34
N TYR A 59 7.68 9.59 -7.72
CA TYR A 59 6.49 8.76 -7.89
C TYR A 59 5.79 8.44 -6.56
N LEU A 60 6.55 8.24 -5.48
CA LEU A 60 6.00 8.10 -4.13
C LEU A 60 5.22 9.36 -3.73
N SER A 61 5.81 10.55 -3.93
CA SER A 61 5.15 11.83 -3.63
C SER A 61 3.87 12.00 -4.44
N GLN A 62 3.87 11.59 -5.71
CA GLN A 62 2.69 11.61 -6.56
C GLN A 62 1.59 10.66 -6.07
N VAL A 63 1.95 9.46 -5.62
CA VAL A 63 1.00 8.49 -5.02
C VAL A 63 0.41 9.05 -3.72
N LEU A 64 1.24 9.66 -2.86
CA LEU A 64 0.85 10.19 -1.56
C LEU A 64 0.08 11.50 -1.65
N ALA A 65 0.36 12.33 -2.66
CA ALA A 65 -0.35 13.59 -2.88
C ALA A 65 -1.84 13.40 -3.15
N GLY A 66 -2.26 12.17 -3.50
CA GLY A 66 -3.65 11.84 -3.77
C GLY A 66 -4.13 12.51 -5.05
N GLN A 67 -4.75 11.76 -5.96
CA GLN A 67 -5.52 12.42 -7.01
C GLN A 67 -6.77 13.03 -6.36
N GLY A 68 -6.67 14.30 -5.95
CA GLY A 68 -7.78 15.09 -5.42
C GLY A 68 -7.43 16.00 -4.25
N VAL A 69 -6.52 16.97 -4.45
CA VAL A 69 -6.77 18.31 -3.90
C VAL A 69 -7.39 19.12 -5.04
N SER A 70 -8.72 19.12 -5.07
CA SER A 70 -9.58 20.08 -5.78
C SER A 70 -10.76 20.36 -4.88
#